data_AF-A0A2E1RY05-F1
#
_entry.id   AF-A0A2E1RY05-F1
#
_cell.length_a   1.000
_cell.length_b   1.000
_cell.length_c   1.000
_cell.angle_alpha   90.00
_cell.angle_beta   90.00
_cell.angle_gamma   90.00
#
_symmetry.space_group_name_H-M   'P 1'
#
loop_
_entity.id
_entity.type
_entity.pdbx_description
1 polymer ?
#
loop_
_entity_poly.entity_id
_entity_poly.type
_entity_poly.pdbx_seq_one_letter_code
_entity_poly.pdbx_strand_id
1 'polypeptide(L)' 'MTLFMPTDRHGDVVVPYDVIEKLAAAIQKMQATEQLILTPARGKNFDFAAFEKAWSDFEKSGV' A
#
# COMPACT_ATOMS: atom_id res chain seq x y z
N MET A 1 23.67 14.17 -3.68
CA MET A 1 23.08 13.72 -4.96
C MET A 1 21.65 13.30 -4.64
N THR A 2 20.66 13.46 -5.52
CA THR A 2 19.23 13.09 -5.31
C THR A 2 18.83 12.06 -6.37
N LEU A 3 18.09 11.00 -6.03
CA LEU A 3 17.58 10.04 -7.02
C LEU A 3 16.22 10.53 -7.53
N PHE A 4 16.10 10.70 -8.85
CA PHE A 4 14.84 11.04 -9.51
C PHE A 4 14.23 9.73 -10.02
N MET A 5 13.06 9.33 -9.49
CA MET A 5 12.32 8.19 -10.01
C MET A 5 11.36 8.68 -11.10
N PRO A 6 11.45 8.18 -12.36
CA PRO A 6 10.46 8.47 -13.38
C PRO A 6 9.12 7.82 -13.05
N THR A 7 8.01 8.51 -13.31
CA THR A 7 6.69 8.15 -12.77
C THR A 7 5.61 7.79 -13.79
N ASP A 8 4.49 7.34 -13.23
CA ASP A 8 3.24 7.09 -13.93
C ASP A 8 2.46 8.40 -14.17
N ARG A 9 1.14 8.32 -14.41
CA ARG A 9 0.32 9.52 -14.68
C ARG A 9 0.19 10.47 -13.47
N HIS A 10 0.73 10.13 -12.30
CA HIS A 10 0.61 10.90 -11.07
C HIS A 10 1.81 11.84 -10.80
N GLY A 11 2.91 11.74 -11.56
CA GLY A 11 4.06 12.67 -11.48
C GLY A 11 5.18 12.25 -10.52
N ASP A 12 6.31 12.96 -10.57
CA ASP A 12 7.59 12.54 -9.96
C ASP A 12 7.72 12.78 -8.45
N VAL A 13 8.42 11.87 -7.76
CA VAL A 13 8.73 11.97 -6.31
C VAL A 13 10.23 11.94 -6.07
N VAL A 14 10.67 12.80 -5.16
CA VAL A 14 12.07 12.87 -4.70
C VAL A 14 12.27 11.94 -3.51
N VAL A 15 13.20 11.00 -3.62
CA VAL A 15 13.55 10.05 -2.55
C VAL A 15 14.94 10.39 -1.98
N PRO A 16 15.04 10.68 -0.66
CA PRO A 16 16.32 10.84 0.04
C PRO A 16 17.17 9.56 0.04
N TYR A 17 18.50 9.66 -0.02
CA TYR A 17 19.37 8.47 -0.10
C TYR A 17 19.40 7.64 1.17
N ASP A 18 19.28 8.30 2.31
CA ASP A 18 19.30 7.69 3.65
C ASP A 18 18.10 6.77 3.92
N VAL A 19 17.05 6.82 3.09
CA VAL A 19 15.88 5.94 3.20
C VAL A 19 15.82 4.84 2.13
N ILE A 20 16.72 4.84 1.14
CA ILE A 20 16.68 3.90 0.00
C ILE A 20 16.71 2.44 0.48
N GLU A 21 17.56 2.11 1.46
CA GLU A 21 17.70 0.75 1.98
C GLU A 21 16.40 0.20 2.61
N LYS A 22 15.55 1.09 3.12
CA LYS A 22 14.26 0.73 3.75
C LYS A 22 13.09 0.81 2.79
N LEU A 23 13.24 1.54 1.69
CA LEU A 23 12.15 1.88 0.78
C LEU A 23 11.48 0.63 0.18
N ALA A 24 12.25 -0.34 -0.29
CA ALA A 24 11.70 -1.56 -0.89
C ALA A 24 10.81 -2.34 0.10
N ALA A 25 11.29 -2.52 1.33
CA ALA A 25 10.52 -3.20 2.39
C ALA A 25 9.28 -2.39 2.80
N ALA A 26 9.37 -1.06 2.85
CA ALA A 26 8.25 -0.19 3.16
C ALA A 26 7.16 -0.25 2.08
N ILE A 27 7.54 -0.23 0.79
CA ILE A 27 6.60 -0.39 -0.34
C ILE A 27 5.92 -1.76 -0.29
N GLN A 28 6.68 -2.82 -0.02
CA GLN A 28 6.12 -4.17 0.12
C GLN A 28 5.12 -4.25 1.27
N LYS A 29 5.41 -3.63 2.43
CA LYS A 29 4.48 -3.54 3.54
C LYS A 29 3.20 -2.80 3.14
N MET A 30 3.32 -1.62 2.52
CA MET A 30 2.18 -0.83 2.05
C MET A 30 1.29 -1.65 1.12
N GLN A 31 1.87 -2.28 0.09
CA GLN A 31 1.13 -3.11 -0.87
C GLN A 31 0.47 -4.32 -0.20
N ALA A 32 1.18 -5.02 0.70
CA ALA A 32 0.63 -6.17 1.42
C ALA A 32 -0.57 -5.77 2.28
N THR A 33 -0.48 -4.61 2.94
CA THR A 33 -1.57 -4.09 3.76
C THR A 33 -2.75 -3.63 2.92
N GLU A 34 -2.55 -2.89 1.83
CA GLU A 34 -3.62 -2.48 0.91
C GLU A 34 -4.39 -3.70 0.36
N GLN A 35 -3.68 -4.79 0.09
CA GLN A 35 -4.27 -6.01 -0.43
C GLN A 35 -5.23 -6.70 0.56
N LEU A 36 -5.16 -6.40 1.86
CA LEU A 36 -6.15 -6.86 2.86
C LEU A 36 -7.55 -6.33 2.56
N ILE A 37 -7.66 -5.16 1.92
CA ILE A 37 -8.91 -4.54 1.50
C ILE A 37 -9.19 -4.78 0.01
N LEU A 38 -8.20 -4.55 -0.85
CA LEU A 38 -8.39 -4.58 -2.30
C LEU A 38 -8.69 -5.99 -2.82
N THR A 39 -8.17 -7.03 -2.15
CA THR A 39 -8.45 -8.42 -2.53
C THR A 39 -9.91 -8.80 -2.26
N PRO A 40 -10.45 -8.66 -1.03
CA PRO A 40 -11.87 -8.96 -0.79
C PRO A 40 -12.81 -8.03 -1.56
N ALA A 41 -12.43 -6.77 -1.80
CA ALA A 41 -13.22 -5.82 -2.59
C ALA A 41 -13.47 -6.26 -4.04
N ARG A 42 -12.60 -7.11 -4.60
CA ARG A 42 -12.77 -7.68 -5.96
C ARG A 42 -13.70 -8.90 -6.00
N GLY A 43 -14.13 -9.40 -4.84
CA GLY A 43 -15.05 -10.54 -4.74
C GLY A 43 -16.47 -10.20 -5.18
N LYS A 44 -17.19 -11.17 -5.74
CA LYS A 44 -18.56 -10.99 -6.26
C LYS A 44 -19.60 -10.58 -5.20
N ASN A 45 -19.32 -10.79 -3.91
CA ASN A 45 -20.22 -10.53 -2.79
C ASN A 45 -19.56 -9.62 -1.73
N PHE A 46 -18.82 -8.59 -2.15
CA PHE A 46 -18.25 -7.62 -1.22
C PHE A 46 -19.34 -6.67 -0.72
N ASP A 47 -20.03 -7.09 0.33
CA ASP A 47 -21.03 -6.30 1.05
C ASP A 47 -20.40 -5.55 2.23
N PHE A 48 -21.22 -4.82 2.98
CA PHE A 48 -20.74 -4.02 4.11
C PHE A 48 -20.14 -4.88 5.23
N ALA A 49 -20.66 -6.07 5.49
CA ALA A 49 -20.12 -6.97 6.52
C ALA A 49 -18.74 -7.51 6.11
N ALA A 50 -18.57 -7.85 4.83
CA ALA A 50 -17.28 -8.22 4.27
C ALA A 50 -16.28 -7.06 4.32
N PHE A 51 -16.74 -5.83 4.09
CA PHE A 51 -15.95 -4.62 4.25
C PHE A 51 -15.49 -4.41 5.69
N GLU A 52 -16.40 -4.45 6.68
CA GLU A 52 -16.04 -4.25 8.09
C GLU A 52 -15.00 -5.26 8.57
N LYS A 53 -15.13 -6.53 8.13
CA LYS A 53 -14.13 -7.56 8.43
C LYS A 53 -12.77 -7.21 7.81
N ALA A 54 -12.76 -6.89 6.51
CA ALA A 54 -11.52 -6.53 5.81
C ALA A 54 -10.87 -5.29 6.44
N TRP A 55 -11.68 -4.29 6.82
CA TRP A 55 -11.24 -3.07 7.49
C TRP A 55 -10.60 -3.35 8.84
N SER A 56 -11.20 -4.20 9.67
CA SER A 56 -10.61 -4.62 10.94
C SER A 56 -9.27 -5.35 10.75
N ASP A 57 -9.16 -6.19 9.72
CA ASP A 57 -7.90 -6.89 9.39
C ASP A 57 -6.82 -5.90 8.92
N PHE A 58 -7.18 -4.86 8.17
CA PHE A 58 -6.30 -3.77 7.77
C PHE A 58 -5.81 -2.95 8.99
N GLU A 59 -6.71 -2.52 9.88
CA GLU A 59 -6.34 -1.71 11.06
C GLU A 59 -5.38 -2.48 12.00
N LYS A 60 -5.57 -3.80 12.14
CA LYS A 60 -4.68 -4.64 12.96
C LYS A 60 -3.28 -4.80 12.38
N SER A 61 -3.08 -4.55 11.09
CA SER A 61 -1.76 -4.67 10.46
C SER A 61 -0.76 -3.59 10.91
N GLY A 62 -1.23 -2.57 11.64
CA GLY A 62 -0.38 -1.53 12.22
C GLY A 62 0.24 -0.63 11.16
N VAL A 63 -0.61 -0.12 10.25
CA VAL A 63 -0.33 1.11 9.49
C VAL A 63 -0.30 2.28 10.45
#